data_AF-A0A7C8N958-F1
#
_entry.id   AF-A0A7C8N958-F1
#
_cell.length_a   1.000
_cell.length_b   1.000
_cell.length_c   1.000
_cell.angle_alpha   90.00
_cell.angle_beta   90.00
_cell.angle_gamma   90.00
#
_symmetry.space_group_name_H-M   'P 1'
#
loop_
_entity.id
_entity.type
_entity.pdbx_description
1 polymer ?
#
loop_
_entity_poly.entity_id
_entity_poly.type
_entity_poly.pdbx_seq_one_letter_code
_entity_poly.pdbx_strand_id
1 'polypeptide(L)'
;MPQPKTPKLSSILPGDISTYPQNTVITKYTRLSHIPSMGLGLTATQDLPAGTTWYLATVDNYLPIPRRTFTAIRQASKKSREWENFKKSIEMCAVYSERWNAVNFSLDNLRFLNHGIVERGQKEEEEEEEEEEEEEEEVMGNVDIGGTAVTEDTMVGWSAWTTRDVKEGEQLVVNYLKFKDYFEALDKETVCEESTSNVEILLTREQLGVYVDSGLERDIDKALMMVVAKWGGWDEGRGVFVIKVPFEN
;
A
#
# COMPACT_ATOMS: atom_id res chain seq x y z
N MET A 1 -20.01 -0.70 13.01
CA MET A 1 -20.39 -2.12 12.79
C MET A 1 -19.22 -3.01 13.19
N PRO A 2 -19.45 -4.24 13.68
CA PRO A 2 -18.36 -5.15 14.02
C PRO A 2 -17.60 -5.54 12.74
N GLN A 3 -16.26 -5.48 12.81
CA GLN A 3 -15.38 -5.98 11.76
C GLN A 3 -15.82 -7.40 11.38
N PRO A 4 -15.90 -7.77 10.09
CA PRO A 4 -16.01 -9.17 9.70
C PRO A 4 -14.92 -9.94 10.44
N LYS A 5 -15.13 -11.22 10.78
CA LYS A 5 -14.04 -12.05 11.30
C LYS A 5 -12.96 -12.10 10.21
N THR A 6 -12.01 -11.17 10.25
CA THR A 6 -10.79 -11.19 9.49
C THR A 6 -10.24 -12.59 9.73
N PRO A 7 -9.89 -13.39 8.70
CA PRO A 7 -9.13 -14.60 8.96
C PRO A 7 -8.00 -14.17 9.88
N LYS A 8 -7.94 -14.76 11.08
CA LYS A 8 -7.00 -14.34 12.11
C LYS A 8 -5.61 -14.55 11.53
N LEU A 9 -5.01 -13.49 10.98
CA LEU A 9 -3.65 -13.51 10.43
C LEU A 9 -2.64 -13.84 11.54
N SER A 10 -3.07 -13.83 12.82
CA SER A 10 -2.32 -14.34 13.97
C SER A 10 -2.17 -15.87 14.01
N SER A 11 -2.87 -16.65 13.18
CA SER A 11 -2.57 -18.07 13.00
C SER A 11 -1.47 -18.33 11.97
N ILE A 12 -1.00 -17.29 11.30
CA ILE A 12 0.08 -17.33 10.32
C ILE A 12 1.38 -17.06 11.06
N LEU A 13 2.20 -18.10 11.21
CA LEU A 13 3.48 -17.98 11.90
C LEU A 13 4.44 -17.15 11.04
N PRO A 14 5.12 -16.13 11.61
CA PRO A 14 6.17 -15.41 10.90
C PRO A 14 7.22 -16.40 10.39
N GLY A 15 7.44 -16.45 9.07
CA GLY A 15 8.43 -17.32 8.44
C GLY A 15 7.91 -18.61 7.80
N ASP A 16 6.62 -18.97 7.97
CA ASP A 16 6.01 -20.08 7.23
C ASP A 16 5.17 -19.58 6.05
N ILE A 17 5.87 -19.18 4.98
CA ILE A 17 5.34 -18.62 3.72
C ILE A 17 4.30 -19.55 3.06
N SER A 18 4.29 -20.85 3.41
CA SER A 18 3.37 -21.85 2.83
C SER A 18 1.91 -21.71 3.28
N THR A 19 1.68 -20.98 4.39
CA THR A 19 0.33 -20.74 4.94
C THR A 19 -0.30 -19.43 4.46
N TYR A 20 0.46 -18.61 3.72
CA TYR A 20 -0.01 -17.36 3.15
C TYR A 20 -0.77 -17.64 1.85
N PRO A 21 -1.93 -17.00 1.60
CA PRO A 21 -2.47 -16.97 0.25
C PRO A 21 -1.40 -16.36 -0.67
N GLN A 22 -1.08 -17.04 -1.76
CA GLN A 22 -0.09 -16.58 -2.74
C GLN A 22 -0.80 -15.91 -3.92
N ASN A 23 -0.18 -14.86 -4.46
CA ASN A 23 -0.59 -14.20 -5.71
C ASN A 23 -2.09 -13.87 -5.84
N THR A 24 -2.54 -12.81 -5.17
CA THR A 24 -3.88 -12.24 -5.44
C THR A 24 -3.75 -10.89 -6.12
N VAL A 25 -3.92 -10.85 -7.44
CA VAL A 25 -4.21 -9.58 -8.12
C VAL A 25 -5.63 -9.16 -7.72
N ILE A 26 -5.83 -7.88 -7.42
CA ILE A 26 -7.09 -7.27 -6.91
C ILE A 26 -8.30 -7.35 -7.88
N THR A 27 -8.26 -8.19 -8.92
CA THR A 27 -9.20 -8.25 -10.05
C THR A 27 -10.50 -8.98 -9.78
N LYS A 28 -10.63 -9.74 -8.67
CA LYS A 28 -11.84 -10.53 -8.40
C LYS A 28 -13.09 -9.67 -8.22
N TYR A 29 -12.98 -8.61 -7.43
CA TYR A 29 -14.11 -7.74 -7.07
C TYR A 29 -14.00 -6.34 -7.65
N THR A 30 -12.90 -6.06 -8.36
CA THR A 30 -12.61 -4.72 -8.85
C THR A 30 -12.18 -4.74 -10.31
N ARG A 31 -12.51 -3.66 -11.01
CA ARG A 31 -11.98 -3.34 -12.33
C ARG A 31 -11.47 -1.91 -12.35
N LEU A 32 -10.41 -1.69 -13.13
CA LEU A 32 -9.92 -0.35 -13.40
C LEU A 32 -10.94 0.39 -14.26
N SER A 33 -11.22 1.65 -13.93
CA SER A 33 -12.17 2.48 -14.68
C SER A 33 -11.79 3.95 -14.60
N HIS A 34 -12.23 4.72 -15.58
CA HIS A 34 -12.05 6.18 -15.56
C HIS A 34 -13.13 6.82 -14.69
N ILE A 35 -12.70 7.57 -13.69
CA ILE A 35 -13.51 8.31 -12.73
C ILE A 35 -13.43 9.80 -13.09
N PRO A 36 -14.58 10.47 -13.34
CA PRO A 36 -14.60 11.91 -13.57
C PRO A 36 -13.82 12.65 -12.48
N SER A 37 -13.08 13.69 -12.87
CA SER A 37 -12.19 14.53 -12.03
C SER A 37 -11.05 13.85 -11.26
N MET A 38 -11.00 12.51 -11.18
CA MET A 38 -9.99 11.76 -10.42
C MET A 38 -9.04 10.94 -11.32
N GLY A 39 -9.39 10.75 -12.60
CA GLY A 39 -8.59 9.96 -13.51
C GLY A 39 -8.91 8.48 -13.38
N LEU A 40 -7.94 7.62 -13.07
CA LEU A 40 -8.17 6.18 -12.93
C LEU A 40 -8.58 5.82 -11.50
N GLY A 41 -9.48 4.86 -11.36
CA GLY A 41 -9.95 4.35 -10.06
C GLY A 41 -10.39 2.89 -10.12
N LEU A 42 -10.55 2.27 -8.96
CA LEU A 42 -11.11 0.92 -8.84
C LEU A 42 -12.63 0.99 -8.64
N THR A 43 -13.38 0.28 -9.49
CA THR A 43 -14.85 0.15 -9.36
C THR A 43 -15.23 -1.30 -9.10
N ALA A 44 -16.32 -1.51 -8.34
CA ALA A 44 -16.83 -2.83 -8.04
C ALA A 44 -17.33 -3.52 -9.33
N THR A 45 -16.97 -4.79 -9.53
CA THR A 45 -17.43 -5.60 -10.67
C THR A 45 -18.80 -6.24 -10.46
N GLN A 46 -19.32 -6.15 -9.23
CA GLN A 46 -20.57 -6.74 -8.79
C GLN A 46 -21.06 -6.00 -7.54
N ASP A 47 -22.32 -6.21 -7.14
CA ASP A 47 -22.80 -5.78 -5.84
C ASP A 47 -21.99 -6.45 -4.71
N LEU A 48 -21.52 -5.66 -3.75
CA LEU A 48 -20.78 -6.10 -2.57
C LEU A 48 -21.56 -5.71 -1.31
N PRO A 49 -22.16 -6.68 -0.58
CA PRO A 49 -22.81 -6.41 0.70
C PRO A 49 -21.84 -5.82 1.72
N ALA A 50 -22.34 -5.06 2.67
CA ALA A 50 -21.56 -4.58 3.82
C ALA A 50 -20.83 -5.74 4.52
N GLY A 51 -19.56 -5.52 4.88
CA GLY A 51 -18.69 -6.51 5.53
C GLY A 51 -18.01 -7.48 4.55
N THR A 52 -18.14 -7.29 3.24
CA THR A 52 -17.46 -8.14 2.24
C THR A 52 -15.97 -7.82 2.21
N THR A 53 -15.12 -8.78 2.58
CA THR A 53 -13.67 -8.69 2.31
C THR A 53 -13.44 -8.83 0.81
N TRP A 54 -13.09 -7.71 0.17
CA TRP A 54 -12.94 -7.63 -1.28
C TRP A 54 -11.46 -7.61 -1.71
N TYR A 55 -10.54 -7.39 -0.77
CA TYR A 55 -9.11 -7.51 -1.02
C TYR A 55 -8.38 -8.04 0.20
N LEU A 56 -7.42 -8.91 -0.05
CA LEU A 56 -6.47 -9.39 0.94
C LEU A 56 -5.10 -9.24 0.32
N ALA A 57 -4.31 -8.33 0.85
CA ALA A 57 -2.96 -8.16 0.40
C ALA A 57 -2.04 -9.16 1.08
N THR A 58 -1.09 -9.68 0.30
CA THR A 58 -0.12 -10.69 0.71
C THR A 58 1.29 -10.08 0.66
N VAL A 59 2.30 -10.84 1.11
CA VAL A 59 3.70 -10.42 0.99
C VAL A 59 4.16 -10.23 -0.46
N ASP A 60 3.50 -10.89 -1.42
CA ASP A 60 3.80 -10.76 -2.85
C ASP A 60 3.17 -9.51 -3.47
N ASN A 61 2.18 -8.90 -2.81
CA ASN A 61 1.53 -7.67 -3.27
C ASN A 61 2.32 -6.40 -2.96
N TYR A 62 3.40 -6.48 -2.18
CA TYR A 62 4.24 -5.33 -1.85
C TYR A 62 5.71 -5.62 -2.05
N LEU A 63 6.44 -4.58 -2.45
CA LEU A 63 7.88 -4.51 -2.39
C LEU A 63 8.27 -3.68 -1.17
N PRO A 64 8.73 -4.30 -0.06
CA PRO A 64 9.23 -3.56 1.08
C PRO A 64 10.57 -2.91 0.71
N ILE A 65 10.63 -1.59 0.80
CA ILE A 65 11.84 -0.80 0.55
C ILE A 65 12.30 -0.24 1.89
N PRO A 66 13.33 -0.83 2.53
CA PRO A 66 13.84 -0.33 3.81
C PRO A 66 14.16 1.16 3.74
N ARG A 67 13.97 1.88 4.85
CA ARG A 67 14.20 3.33 4.93
C ARG A 67 15.55 3.74 4.36
N ARG A 68 16.62 3.03 4.71
CA ARG A 68 17.98 3.26 4.17
C ARG A 68 18.04 3.10 2.64
N THR A 69 17.39 2.08 2.10
CA THR A 69 17.29 1.85 0.65
C THR A 69 16.54 3.00 -0.03
N PHE A 70 15.45 3.46 0.57
CA PHE A 70 14.70 4.60 0.04
C PHE A 70 15.51 5.91 0.05
N THR A 71 16.32 6.16 1.09
CA THR A 71 17.25 7.29 1.10
C THR A 71 18.28 7.20 -0.04
N ALA A 72 18.83 6.01 -0.30
CA ALA A 72 19.74 5.81 -1.42
C ALA A 72 19.05 6.04 -2.78
N ILE A 73 17.79 5.59 -2.95
CA ILE A 73 16.98 5.87 -4.14
C ILE A 73 16.79 7.38 -4.33
N ARG A 74 16.53 8.14 -3.25
CA ARG A 74 16.43 9.61 -3.31
C ARG A 74 17.72 10.25 -3.80
N GLN A 75 18.90 9.74 -3.43
CA GLN A 75 20.16 10.25 -3.97
C GLN A 75 20.37 9.85 -5.44
N ALA A 76 20.12 8.59 -5.79
CA ALA A 76 20.20 8.09 -7.17
C ALA A 76 19.26 8.88 -8.11
N SER A 77 18.10 9.31 -7.62
CA SER A 77 17.12 10.09 -8.37
C SER A 77 17.65 11.44 -8.89
N LYS A 78 18.66 12.02 -8.23
CA LYS A 78 19.30 13.27 -8.66
C LYS A 78 20.16 13.08 -9.92
N LYS A 79 20.54 11.84 -10.24
CA LYS A 79 21.51 11.51 -11.29
C LYS A 79 20.88 10.84 -12.52
N SER A 80 19.68 10.27 -12.40
CA SER A 80 19.05 9.49 -13.48
C SER A 80 17.53 9.65 -13.50
N ARG A 81 16.97 9.87 -14.69
CA ARG A 81 15.52 10.02 -14.89
C ARG A 81 14.72 8.78 -14.48
N GLU A 82 15.25 7.59 -14.70
CA GLU A 82 14.59 6.33 -14.31
C GLU A 82 14.45 6.21 -12.80
N TRP A 83 15.49 6.59 -12.05
CA TRP A 83 15.43 6.64 -10.58
C TRP A 83 14.55 7.78 -10.08
N GLU A 84 14.51 8.93 -10.77
CA GLU A 84 13.55 10.00 -10.49
C GLU A 84 12.10 9.53 -10.65
N ASN A 85 11.79 8.85 -11.75
CA ASN A 85 10.47 8.29 -11.99
C ASN A 85 10.12 7.22 -10.95
N PHE A 86 11.06 6.33 -10.62
CA PHE A 86 10.81 5.29 -9.63
C PHE A 86 10.63 5.87 -8.22
N LYS A 87 11.43 6.86 -7.82
CA LYS A 87 11.23 7.61 -6.57
C LYS A 87 9.83 8.24 -6.51
N LYS A 88 9.41 8.93 -7.57
CA LYS A 88 8.05 9.51 -7.66
C LYS A 88 6.96 8.44 -7.56
N SER A 89 7.18 7.28 -8.19
CA SER A 89 6.24 6.15 -8.13
C SER A 89 6.08 5.65 -6.70
N ILE A 90 7.20 5.48 -5.98
CA ILE A 90 7.19 5.09 -4.56
C ILE A 90 6.44 6.14 -3.72
N GLU A 91 6.77 7.43 -3.87
CA GLU A 91 6.13 8.53 -3.13
C GLU A 91 4.62 8.63 -3.37
N MET A 92 4.13 8.17 -4.54
CA MET A 92 2.70 8.18 -4.87
C MET A 92 1.95 6.92 -4.46
N CYS A 93 2.62 5.76 -4.50
CA CYS A 93 1.96 4.45 -4.49
C CYS A 93 2.39 3.55 -3.32
N ALA A 94 3.19 4.07 -2.39
CA ALA A 94 3.64 3.33 -1.22
C ALA A 94 3.04 3.86 0.07
N VAL A 95 2.92 2.96 1.04
CA VAL A 95 2.58 3.29 2.43
C VAL A 95 3.80 2.99 3.28
N TYR A 96 4.19 3.89 4.16
CA TYR A 96 5.28 3.62 5.08
C TYR A 96 4.78 2.86 6.31
N SER A 97 5.61 1.91 6.76
CA SER A 97 5.39 1.14 7.96
C SER A 97 6.50 1.44 8.96
N GLU A 98 6.14 2.07 10.09
CA GLU A 98 7.06 2.28 11.21
C GLU A 98 7.58 0.96 11.77
N ARG A 99 6.69 -0.03 11.88
CA ARG A 99 7.00 -1.37 12.40
C ARG A 99 8.12 -2.04 11.60
N TRP A 100 8.09 -1.93 10.27
CA TRP A 100 9.09 -2.50 9.38
C TRP A 100 10.24 -1.53 9.05
N ASN A 101 10.13 -0.27 9.46
CA ASN A 101 11.01 0.82 9.07
C ASN A 101 11.24 0.82 7.54
N ALA A 102 10.15 0.65 6.79
CA ALA A 102 10.16 0.41 5.35
C ALA A 102 8.99 1.09 4.65
N VAL A 103 9.24 1.51 3.42
CA VAL A 103 8.23 2.00 2.49
C VAL A 103 7.69 0.79 1.71
N ASN A 104 6.43 0.43 1.92
CA ASN A 104 5.79 -0.70 1.27
C ASN A 104 5.16 -0.26 -0.04
N PHE A 105 5.86 -0.49 -1.15
CA PHE A 105 5.41 -0.15 -2.48
C PHE A 105 4.45 -1.22 -3.00
N SER A 106 3.16 -0.88 -3.18
CA SER A 106 2.17 -1.81 -3.76
C SER A 106 2.64 -2.26 -5.14
N LEU A 107 2.54 -3.54 -5.47
CA LEU A 107 2.91 -4.11 -6.76
C LEU A 107 1.72 -4.32 -7.68
N ASP A 108 0.49 -4.17 -7.19
CA ASP A 108 -0.74 -4.46 -7.94
C ASP A 108 -1.63 -3.24 -8.20
N ASN A 109 -2.85 -3.47 -8.68
CA ASN A 109 -3.79 -2.38 -9.03
C ASN A 109 -4.35 -1.62 -7.82
N LEU A 110 -3.95 -1.97 -6.59
CA LEU A 110 -4.25 -1.19 -5.41
C LEU A 110 -3.78 0.27 -5.54
N ARG A 111 -2.76 0.53 -6.37
CA ARG A 111 -2.27 1.87 -6.75
C ARG A 111 -3.32 2.80 -7.36
N PHE A 112 -4.47 2.27 -7.76
CA PHE A 112 -5.61 3.02 -8.30
C PHE A 112 -6.76 3.17 -7.30
N LEU A 113 -6.59 2.72 -6.05
CA LEU A 113 -7.60 2.90 -5.01
C LEU A 113 -7.60 4.35 -4.56
N ASN A 114 -8.49 5.19 -5.08
CA ASN A 114 -8.49 6.63 -4.87
C ASN A 114 -8.79 7.09 -3.43
N HIS A 115 -8.41 8.33 -3.14
CA HIS A 115 -8.78 9.01 -1.92
C HIS A 115 -10.28 9.34 -1.89
N GLY A 116 -10.96 9.05 -0.77
CA GLY A 116 -12.30 9.56 -0.51
C GLY A 116 -12.45 10.04 0.93
N ILE A 117 -13.18 11.14 1.11
CA ILE A 117 -13.72 11.61 2.39
C ILE A 117 -15.23 11.74 2.19
N VAL A 118 -16.03 11.07 3.02
CA VAL A 118 -17.46 11.33 3.08
C VAL A 118 -17.70 11.95 4.44
N GLU A 119 -18.16 13.21 4.46
CA GLU A 119 -18.65 13.83 5.67
C GLU A 119 -19.80 12.98 6.21
N ARG A 120 -19.72 12.55 7.48
CA ARG A 120 -20.88 11.98 8.14
C ARG A 120 -21.97 13.05 8.07
N GLY A 121 -23.14 12.69 7.55
CA GLY A 121 -24.33 13.51 7.68
C GLY A 121 -24.44 13.98 9.13
N GLN A 122 -24.63 15.29 9.30
CA GLN A 122 -24.75 15.97 10.58
C GLN A 122 -25.62 15.12 11.51
N LYS A 123 -25.09 14.81 12.71
CA LYS A 123 -25.93 14.45 13.85
C LYS A 123 -26.95 15.59 13.98
N GLU A 124 -28.23 15.25 13.87
CA GLU A 124 -29.30 16.12 14.30
C GLU A 124 -28.99 16.59 15.73
N GLU A 125 -29.03 17.90 15.91
CA GLU A 125 -28.93 18.57 17.19
C GLU A 125 -30.13 18.11 18.06
N GLU A 126 -29.87 17.31 19.09
CA GLU A 126 -30.76 17.23 20.26
C GLU A 126 -29.92 17.47 21.52
N GLU A 127 -30.08 18.71 22.00
CA GLU A 127 -29.99 19.30 23.34
C GLU A 127 -29.26 18.57 24.50
N GLU A 128 -28.27 19.31 25.04
CA GLU A 128 -27.89 19.56 26.45
C GLU A 128 -28.27 18.55 27.56
N GLU A 129 -27.28 18.02 28.30
CA GLU A 129 -27.00 18.38 29.71
C GLU A 129 -25.81 17.57 30.30
N GLU A 130 -24.89 18.34 30.92
CA GLU A 130 -24.01 18.12 32.08
C GLU A 130 -23.30 16.77 32.44
N GLU A 131 -22.00 16.95 32.70
CA GLU A 131 -21.14 16.42 33.79
C GLU A 131 -20.43 15.05 33.74
N GLU A 132 -19.11 15.19 34.02
CA GLU A 132 -18.12 14.30 34.65
C GLU A 132 -17.42 13.14 33.90
N GLU A 133 -16.09 13.26 33.97
CA GLU A 133 -14.99 12.28 33.96
C GLU A 133 -15.21 10.87 33.37
N GLU A 134 -14.46 10.56 32.31
CA GLU A 134 -13.49 9.45 32.31
C GLU A 134 -12.55 9.64 31.10
N GLU A 135 -11.23 9.68 31.34
CA GLU A 135 -10.21 9.50 30.31
C GLU A 135 -10.33 8.06 29.78
N GLU A 136 -11.31 7.81 28.91
CA GLU A 136 -11.32 6.61 28.08
C GLU A 136 -10.20 6.73 27.05
N GLU A 137 -9.31 5.74 27.08
CA GLU A 137 -8.30 5.44 26.07
C GLU A 137 -8.76 5.86 24.66
N GLU A 138 -7.92 6.58 23.91
CA GLU A 138 -8.10 6.76 22.47
C GLU A 138 -8.11 5.37 21.78
N VAL A 139 -9.26 4.70 21.82
CA VAL A 139 -9.61 3.60 20.93
C VAL A 139 -9.78 4.26 19.57
N MET A 140 -8.67 4.44 18.86
CA MET A 140 -8.62 5.04 17.53
C MET A 140 -9.61 4.34 16.60
N GLY A 141 -10.79 4.95 16.49
CA GLY A 141 -11.96 4.35 15.91
C GLY A 141 -11.80 4.06 14.42
N ASN A 142 -12.26 2.88 14.03
CA ASN A 142 -12.52 2.50 12.65
C ASN A 142 -13.42 3.54 11.96
N VAL A 143 -12.83 4.49 11.24
CA VAL A 143 -13.58 5.45 10.43
C VAL A 143 -14.09 4.74 9.16
N ASP A 144 -15.40 4.47 9.14
CA ASP A 144 -16.21 4.07 7.98
C ASP A 144 -16.15 5.13 6.88
N ILE A 145 -15.60 4.82 5.70
CA ILE A 145 -15.53 5.80 4.60
C ILE A 145 -15.77 5.10 3.25
N GLY A 146 -16.66 5.65 2.43
CA GLY A 146 -16.77 5.31 1.01
C GLY A 146 -17.19 3.89 0.65
N GLY A 147 -17.55 3.06 1.63
CA GLY A 147 -17.79 1.64 1.40
C GLY A 147 -16.53 0.79 1.47
N THR A 148 -15.42 1.27 2.05
CA THR A 148 -14.22 0.46 2.29
C THR A 148 -13.53 0.84 3.61
N ALA A 149 -13.21 -0.17 4.42
CA ALA A 149 -12.31 -0.08 5.56
C ALA A 149 -11.13 -1.04 5.34
N VAL A 150 -10.02 -0.75 6.01
CA VAL A 150 -8.76 -1.51 5.88
C VAL A 150 -8.25 -1.88 7.27
N THR A 151 -7.59 -3.04 7.41
CA THR A 151 -6.89 -3.38 8.66
C THR A 151 -5.70 -2.46 8.86
N GLU A 152 -5.36 -2.15 10.11
CA GLU A 152 -4.02 -1.66 10.45
C GLU A 152 -2.96 -2.64 9.95
N ASP A 153 -1.80 -2.10 9.56
CA ASP A 153 -0.68 -2.82 8.95
C ASP A 153 -0.27 -4.05 9.77
N THR A 154 -0.79 -5.22 9.40
CA THR A 154 -0.41 -6.49 10.03
C THR A 154 0.82 -7.04 9.33
N MET A 155 1.65 -7.81 10.03
CA MET A 155 2.90 -8.39 9.49
C MET A 155 2.75 -9.26 8.23
N VAL A 156 1.53 -9.46 7.76
CA VAL A 156 1.13 -10.38 6.68
C VAL A 156 0.53 -9.63 5.49
N GLY A 157 0.42 -8.30 5.58
CA GLY A 157 -0.32 -7.45 4.65
C GLY A 157 -1.53 -6.81 5.32
N TRP A 158 -2.42 -6.26 4.52
CA TRP A 158 -3.68 -5.69 4.99
C TRP A 158 -4.86 -6.22 4.19
N SER A 159 -6.01 -6.28 4.82
CA SER A 159 -7.27 -6.64 4.17
C SER A 159 -8.16 -5.42 4.05
N ALA A 160 -8.95 -5.39 2.98
CA ALA A 160 -9.96 -4.38 2.75
C ALA A 160 -11.34 -5.04 2.75
N TRP A 161 -12.31 -4.43 3.43
CA TRP A 161 -13.69 -4.87 3.45
C TRP A 161 -14.66 -3.72 3.23
N THR A 162 -15.85 -4.02 2.75
CA THR A 162 -16.87 -3.00 2.55
C THR A 162 -17.50 -2.55 3.86
N THR A 163 -17.72 -1.25 4.03
CA THR A 163 -18.33 -0.68 5.24
C THR A 163 -19.84 -0.48 5.13
N ARG A 164 -20.35 -0.57 3.91
CA ARG A 164 -21.77 -0.53 3.53
C ARG A 164 -21.94 -1.38 2.29
N ASP A 165 -23.18 -1.50 1.83
CA ASP A 165 -23.42 -2.05 0.51
C ASP A 165 -22.79 -1.13 -0.56
N VAL A 166 -22.06 -1.75 -1.49
CA VAL A 166 -21.44 -1.09 -2.65
C VAL A 166 -22.08 -1.69 -3.90
N LYS A 167 -22.55 -0.85 -4.81
CA LYS A 167 -23.19 -1.30 -6.05
C LYS A 167 -22.18 -1.61 -7.15
N GLU A 168 -22.54 -2.51 -8.06
CA GLU A 168 -21.74 -2.71 -9.28
C GLU A 168 -21.48 -1.36 -9.98
N GLY A 169 -20.22 -1.14 -10.37
CA GLY A 169 -19.77 0.09 -11.04
C GLY A 169 -19.49 1.24 -10.09
N GLU A 170 -19.81 1.12 -8.82
CA GLU A 170 -19.46 2.12 -7.81
C GLU A 170 -17.95 2.08 -7.51
N GLN A 171 -17.36 3.26 -7.30
CA GLN A 171 -15.94 3.38 -6.98
C GLN A 171 -15.66 2.96 -5.54
N LEU A 172 -14.62 2.15 -5.35
CA LEU A 172 -14.03 1.87 -4.05
C LEU A 172 -13.01 2.97 -3.74
N VAL A 173 -13.05 3.51 -2.53
CA VAL A 173 -12.16 4.60 -2.08
C VAL A 173 -11.65 4.35 -0.67
N VAL A 174 -10.50 4.95 -0.32
CA VAL A 174 -9.93 4.87 1.04
C VAL A 174 -9.47 6.24 1.52
N ASN A 175 -9.44 6.47 2.83
CA ASN A 175 -8.93 7.72 3.39
C ASN A 175 -7.41 7.66 3.56
N TYR A 176 -6.68 8.36 2.68
CA TYR A 176 -5.22 8.42 2.75
C TYR A 176 -4.69 9.23 3.93
N LEU A 177 -5.49 10.11 4.53
CA LEU A 177 -5.04 10.98 5.62
C LEU A 177 -4.61 10.18 6.86
N LYS A 178 -5.07 8.93 6.98
CA LYS A 178 -4.59 7.98 8.00
C LYS A 178 -3.12 7.56 7.82
N PHE A 179 -2.53 7.83 6.65
CA PHE A 179 -1.15 7.48 6.32
C PHE A 179 -0.24 8.71 6.17
N LYS A 180 -0.74 9.91 6.48
CA LYS A 180 -0.07 11.18 6.15
C LYS A 180 1.18 11.45 6.98
N ASP A 181 1.20 11.04 8.24
CA ASP A 181 2.27 11.41 9.18
C ASP A 181 3.61 10.71 8.91
N TYR A 182 3.61 9.68 8.06
CA TYR A 182 4.76 8.81 7.91
C TYR A 182 5.88 9.33 6.99
N PHE A 183 5.54 10.05 5.92
CA PHE A 183 6.56 10.59 5.00
C PHE A 183 7.25 11.85 5.55
N GLU A 184 6.56 12.63 6.38
CA GLU A 184 7.16 13.79 7.06
C GLU A 184 8.24 13.37 8.07
N ALA A 185 8.10 12.19 8.70
CA ALA A 185 9.13 11.59 9.55
C ALA A 185 10.36 11.11 8.74
N LEU A 186 10.14 10.61 7.53
CA LEU A 186 11.22 10.19 6.62
C LEU A 186 12.09 11.36 6.14
N ASP A 187 11.52 12.56 5.99
CA ASP A 187 12.22 13.74 5.47
C ASP A 187 13.19 14.38 6.48
N LYS A 188 12.97 14.18 7.79
CA LYS A 188 13.75 14.83 8.87
C LYS A 188 15.12 14.20 9.13
N GLU A 189 15.43 13.03 8.59
CA GLU A 189 16.74 12.36 8.79
C GLU A 189 17.30 11.88 7.44
N THR A 190 17.91 12.79 6.68
CA THR A 190 18.48 12.52 5.35
C THR A 190 20.01 12.55 5.37
N VAL A 191 20.63 11.82 6.30
CA VAL A 191 22.08 11.55 6.27
C VAL A 191 22.28 10.06 6.02
N CYS A 192 22.60 9.68 4.79
CA CYS A 192 23.17 8.37 4.52
C CYS A 192 24.59 8.35 5.10
N GLU A 193 24.87 7.47 6.06
CA GLU A 193 26.24 7.26 6.54
C GLU A 193 27.15 6.80 5.38
N GLU A 194 28.35 7.37 5.31
CA GLU A 194 29.32 7.32 4.19
C GLU A 194 29.90 5.92 3.85
N SER A 195 29.39 4.81 4.40
CA SER A 195 30.05 3.49 4.28
C SER A 195 29.34 2.48 3.39
N THR A 196 28.30 2.87 2.65
CA THR A 196 27.22 1.92 2.34
C THR A 196 27.25 1.27 0.96
N SER A 197 28.42 1.04 0.34
CA SER A 197 28.66 0.65 -1.06
C SER A 197 27.87 -0.53 -1.70
N ASN A 198 26.86 -1.13 -1.06
CA ASN A 198 25.98 -2.17 -1.60
C ASN A 198 24.52 -2.01 -1.11
N VAL A 199 23.78 -1.01 -1.59
CA VAL A 199 22.33 -0.94 -1.36
C VAL A 199 21.61 -1.66 -2.50
N GLU A 200 20.84 -2.68 -2.14
CA GLU A 200 20.10 -3.53 -3.07
C GLU A 200 18.60 -3.48 -2.77
N ILE A 201 17.79 -3.63 -3.82
CA ILE A 201 16.37 -3.98 -3.73
C ILE A 201 16.26 -5.43 -4.18
N LEU A 202 15.56 -6.24 -3.39
CA LEU A 202 15.35 -7.67 -3.67
C LEU A 202 13.91 -7.86 -4.09
N LEU A 203 13.70 -8.46 -5.26
CA LEU A 203 12.39 -8.71 -5.85
C LEU A 203 12.26 -10.21 -6.16
N THR A 204 11.27 -10.88 -5.57
CA THR A 204 11.02 -12.30 -5.85
C THR A 204 10.37 -12.50 -7.23
N ARG A 205 10.33 -13.75 -7.71
CA ARG A 205 9.61 -14.07 -8.96
C ARG A 205 8.12 -13.84 -8.83
N GLU A 206 7.58 -14.16 -7.66
CA GLU A 206 6.17 -14.03 -7.31
C GLU A 206 5.76 -12.55 -7.31
N GLN A 207 6.54 -11.70 -6.62
CA GLN A 207 6.35 -10.24 -6.63
C GLN A 207 6.44 -9.63 -8.03
N LEU A 208 7.43 -10.06 -8.83
CA LEU A 208 7.54 -9.62 -10.22
C LEU A 208 6.33 -10.10 -11.05
N GLY A 209 5.84 -11.32 -10.80
CA GLY A 209 4.63 -11.88 -11.39
C GLY A 209 3.40 -11.02 -11.10
N VAL A 210 3.14 -10.69 -9.83
CA VAL A 210 2.04 -9.78 -9.45
C VAL A 210 2.12 -8.47 -10.21
N TYR A 211 3.30 -7.87 -10.26
CA TYR A 211 3.51 -6.58 -10.91
C TYR A 211 3.25 -6.63 -12.42
N VAL A 212 3.71 -7.70 -13.10
CA VAL A 212 3.47 -7.89 -14.53
C VAL A 212 2.00 -8.20 -14.81
N ASP A 213 1.39 -9.11 -14.05
CA ASP A 213 0.01 -9.57 -14.23
C ASP A 213 -1.02 -8.49 -13.90
N SER A 214 -0.65 -7.49 -13.10
CA SER A 214 -1.50 -6.34 -12.81
C SER A 214 -1.74 -5.45 -14.03
N GLY A 215 -0.92 -5.58 -15.09
CA GLY A 215 -1.12 -4.89 -16.36
C GLY A 215 -1.00 -3.37 -16.24
N LEU A 216 -0.08 -2.89 -15.40
CA LEU A 216 0.04 -1.46 -15.10
C LEU A 216 0.51 -0.65 -16.33
N GLU A 217 -0.32 0.29 -16.78
CA GLU A 217 -0.11 0.95 -18.08
C GLU A 217 0.55 2.34 -18.01
N ARG A 218 0.43 3.06 -16.87
CA ARG A 218 1.00 4.42 -16.77
C ARG A 218 2.52 4.35 -16.70
N ASP A 219 3.19 5.36 -17.23
CA ASP A 219 4.66 5.47 -17.16
C ASP A 219 5.17 5.45 -15.70
N ILE A 220 4.43 6.07 -14.79
CA ILE A 220 4.76 6.06 -13.36
C ILE A 220 4.64 4.66 -12.77
N ASP A 221 3.73 3.84 -13.29
CA ASP A 221 3.56 2.49 -12.81
C ASP A 221 4.74 1.64 -13.26
N LYS A 222 5.16 1.78 -14.53
CA LYS A 222 6.28 1.05 -15.20
C LYS A 222 7.67 1.40 -14.67
N ALA A 223 7.79 2.36 -13.75
CA ALA A 223 9.07 2.85 -13.27
C ALA A 223 9.94 1.76 -12.62
N LEU A 224 9.34 0.82 -11.88
CA LEU A 224 10.07 -0.33 -11.32
C LEU A 224 10.70 -1.18 -12.43
N MET A 225 9.97 -1.48 -13.51
CA MET A 225 10.51 -2.26 -14.62
C MET A 225 11.65 -1.57 -15.36
N MET A 226 11.59 -0.25 -15.49
CA MET A 226 12.70 0.51 -16.07
C MET A 226 13.97 0.40 -15.23
N VAL A 227 13.83 0.40 -13.91
CA VAL A 227 14.95 0.21 -12.99
C VAL A 227 15.46 -1.23 -13.01
N VAL A 228 14.56 -2.22 -12.98
CA VAL A 228 14.91 -3.65 -13.11
C VAL A 228 15.67 -3.91 -14.41
N ALA A 229 15.22 -3.36 -15.53
CA ALA A 229 15.86 -3.60 -16.83
C ALA A 229 17.29 -3.05 -16.93
N LYS A 230 17.62 -1.99 -16.19
CA LYS A 230 18.93 -1.32 -16.28
C LYS A 230 19.90 -1.74 -15.18
N TRP A 231 19.40 -1.99 -13.97
CA TRP A 231 20.23 -2.26 -12.79
C TRP A 231 19.91 -3.59 -12.11
N GLY A 232 18.91 -4.32 -12.63
CA GLY A 232 18.53 -5.63 -12.14
C GLY A 232 19.40 -6.75 -12.73
N GLY A 233 19.72 -7.73 -11.89
CA GLY A 233 20.29 -9.01 -12.30
C GLY A 233 19.65 -10.13 -11.50
N TRP A 234 19.44 -11.29 -12.13
CA TRP A 234 18.99 -12.47 -11.41
C TRP A 234 20.14 -13.05 -10.59
N ASP A 235 19.92 -13.25 -9.29
CA ASP A 235 20.85 -13.90 -8.39
C ASP A 235 20.35 -15.32 -8.09
N GLU A 236 20.95 -16.30 -8.79
CA GLU A 236 20.60 -17.71 -8.64
C GLU A 236 20.80 -18.23 -7.21
N GLY A 237 21.78 -17.69 -6.48
CA GLY A 237 22.08 -18.13 -5.11
C GLY A 237 21.00 -17.73 -4.11
N ARG A 238 20.34 -16.59 -4.35
CA ARG A 238 19.25 -16.08 -3.52
C ARG A 238 17.86 -16.35 -4.09
N GLY A 239 17.76 -16.72 -5.37
CA GLY A 239 16.49 -16.93 -6.04
C GLY A 239 15.66 -15.64 -6.20
N VAL A 240 16.33 -14.49 -6.38
CA VAL A 240 15.67 -13.17 -6.49
C VAL A 240 16.31 -12.32 -7.58
N PHE A 241 15.53 -11.37 -8.10
CA PHE A 241 16.09 -10.24 -8.85
C PHE A 241 16.70 -9.23 -7.88
N VAL A 242 17.96 -8.91 -8.10
CA VAL A 242 18.74 -7.96 -7.31
C VAL A 242 18.90 -6.70 -8.13
N ILE A 243 18.37 -5.60 -7.64
CA ILE A 243 18.50 -4.29 -8.26
C ILE A 243 19.53 -3.50 -7.46
N LYS A 244 20.66 -3.17 -8.08
CA LYS A 244 21.70 -2.36 -7.44
C LYS A 244 21.33 -0.89 -7.53
N VAL A 245 21.20 -0.22 -6.39
CA VAL A 245 20.94 1.23 -6.36
C VAL A 245 22.26 1.96 -6.64
N PRO A 246 22.39 2.71 -7.75
CA PRO A 246 23.61 3.42 -8.08
C PRO A 246 23.66 4.69 -7.23
N PHE A 247 24.33 4.61 -6.09
CA PHE A 247 24.67 5.79 -5.33
C PHE A 247 26.18 5.83 -5.14
N GLU A 248 26.75 7.01 -5.33
CA GLU A 248 28.15 7.30 -5.05
C GLU A 248 28.13 8.27 -3.86
N ASN A 249 29.04 8.06 -2.92
CA ASN A 249 29.32 9.03 -1.85
C ASN A 249 29.76 10.37 -2.44
#